data_AF-A0A2M7TJE8-F1
#
_entry.id   AF-A0A2M7TJE8-F1
#
_cell.length_a   1.000
_cell.length_b   1.000
_cell.length_c   1.000
_cell.angle_alpha   90.00
_cell.angle_beta   90.00
_cell.angle_gamma   90.00
#
_symmetry.space_group_name_H-M   'P 1'
#
loop_
_entity.id
_entity.type
_entity.pdbx_description
1 polymer ?
#
loop_
_entity_poly.entity_id
_entity_poly.type
_entity_poly.pdbx_seq_one_letter_code
_entity_poly.pdbx_strand_id
1 'polypeptide(L)'
;MFSNYLATQKDLKTVEDGLRFVMHPKMRFVFKDKSKIVNTAVISYDSRFIYIWKINPIKLTFKIPHNLDILNEWQSGWWAGIVSKQIKKYLPDEIKKTTQFEIPIISGGFLTPFITLQKEKDVSANPYITEESYLATVVHEFGHVYWNNFKLWWQSNKKVNLDYIQTAIDLYSSGKSSSLSKNNLIHISSPTYLGEVFAFCTEYCSSEFFWPKHKQKIDKYAISQIEKIAHEEKLKDLNTQDSTFEPTTNSHDYALIVGKILLTQFPTNWTSTLTRPLIFT
;
A
#
# COMPACT_ATOMS: atom_id res chain seq x y z
N MET A 1 4.40 29.33 2.73
CA MET A 1 5.76 29.87 2.95
C MET A 1 6.60 29.84 1.68
N PHE A 2 6.52 28.79 0.86
CA PHE A 2 7.46 28.57 -0.26
C PHE A 2 6.91 28.98 -1.64
N SER A 3 6.02 29.98 -1.72
CA SER A 3 5.35 30.38 -2.97
C SER A 3 6.31 30.84 -4.08
N ASN A 4 7.47 31.38 -3.72
CA ASN A 4 8.51 31.83 -4.66
C ASN A 4 9.84 31.05 -4.50
N TYR A 5 9.81 29.93 -3.79
CA TYR A 5 11.02 29.14 -3.55
C TYR A 5 11.52 28.50 -4.84
N LEU A 6 12.84 28.54 -5.06
CA LEU A 6 13.50 27.87 -6.17
C LEU A 6 14.56 26.94 -5.61
N ALA A 7 14.62 25.72 -6.14
CA ALA A 7 15.58 24.72 -5.71
C ALA A 7 17.01 25.22 -5.95
N THR A 8 17.83 25.20 -4.91
CA THR A 8 19.24 25.54 -5.02
C THR A 8 20.04 24.36 -5.57
N GLN A 9 21.28 24.61 -6.00
CA GLN A 9 22.19 23.51 -6.36
C GLN A 9 22.45 22.56 -5.19
N LYS A 10 22.43 23.08 -3.96
CA LYS A 10 22.52 22.24 -2.75
C LYS A 10 21.34 21.28 -2.69
N ASP A 11 20.11 21.79 -2.84
CA ASP A 11 18.90 20.96 -2.77
C ASP A 11 18.90 19.84 -3.82
N LEU A 12 19.27 20.16 -5.07
CA LEU A 12 19.37 19.17 -6.15
C LEU A 12 20.42 18.10 -5.83
N LYS A 13 21.59 18.52 -5.34
CA LYS A 13 22.68 17.61 -4.97
C LYS A 13 22.30 16.72 -3.79
N THR A 14 21.61 17.24 -2.78
CA THR A 14 21.18 16.44 -1.62
C THR A 14 20.21 15.33 -2.03
N VAL A 15 19.32 15.57 -3.01
CA VAL A 15 18.49 14.47 -3.58
C VAL A 15 19.39 13.40 -4.20
N GLU A 16 20.34 13.78 -5.05
CA GLU A 16 21.29 12.82 -5.65
C GLU A 16 22.10 12.06 -4.61
N ASP A 17 22.55 12.72 -3.54
CA ASP A 17 23.28 12.09 -2.43
C ASP A 17 22.39 11.05 -1.73
N GLY A 18 21.10 11.35 -1.50
CA GLY A 18 20.11 10.38 -1.01
C GLY A 18 20.04 9.14 -1.89
N LEU A 19 19.96 9.32 -3.21
CA LEU A 19 19.94 8.21 -4.18
C LEU A 19 21.26 7.41 -4.18
N ARG A 20 22.40 8.08 -3.98
CA ARG A 20 23.71 7.42 -3.85
C ARG A 20 23.74 6.52 -2.62
N PHE A 21 23.16 6.94 -1.49
CA PHE A 21 23.03 6.09 -0.30
C PHE A 21 22.17 4.86 -0.58
N VAL A 22 21.03 5.01 -1.27
CA VAL A 22 20.19 3.88 -1.68
C VAL A 22 21.00 2.87 -2.51
N MET A 23 21.83 3.32 -3.45
CA MET A 23 22.65 2.45 -4.30
C MET A 23 23.97 1.99 -3.67
N HIS A 24 24.31 2.47 -2.48
CA HIS A 24 25.60 2.20 -1.85
C HIS A 24 25.79 0.71 -1.52
N PRO A 25 27.00 0.12 -1.67
CA PRO A 25 27.25 -1.29 -1.38
C PRO A 25 26.88 -1.73 0.03
N LYS A 26 27.06 -0.86 1.04
CA LYS A 26 26.62 -1.12 2.42
C LYS A 26 25.12 -1.30 2.56
N MET A 27 24.30 -0.79 1.64
CA MET A 27 22.84 -1.00 1.65
C MET A 27 22.41 -2.32 0.99
N ARG A 28 23.34 -3.16 0.52
CA ARG A 28 23.02 -4.45 -0.12
C ARG A 28 22.36 -5.46 0.82
N PHE A 29 22.55 -5.35 2.13
CA PHE A 29 21.85 -6.24 3.07
C PHE A 29 20.35 -5.90 3.17
N VAL A 30 19.97 -4.63 2.98
CA VAL A 30 18.56 -4.19 2.90
C VAL A 30 18.06 -4.44 1.47
N PHE A 31 18.65 -3.74 0.51
CA PHE A 31 18.28 -3.76 -0.91
C PHE A 31 19.11 -4.78 -1.67
N LYS A 32 18.94 -6.06 -1.32
CA LYS A 32 19.69 -7.18 -1.92
C LYS A 32 19.37 -7.34 -3.41
N ASP A 33 18.11 -7.19 -3.79
CA ASP A 33 17.64 -7.26 -5.17
C ASP A 33 17.32 -5.87 -5.73
N LYS A 34 18.34 -5.19 -6.29
CA LYS A 34 18.19 -3.83 -6.81
C LYS A 34 17.15 -3.72 -7.92
N SER A 35 16.84 -4.79 -8.64
CA SER A 35 15.84 -4.77 -9.73
C SER A 35 14.47 -4.28 -9.26
N LYS A 36 14.15 -4.43 -7.96
CA LYS A 36 12.91 -3.99 -7.32
C LYS A 36 12.79 -2.49 -7.10
N ILE A 37 13.88 -1.74 -7.20
CA ILE A 37 13.90 -0.28 -6.94
C ILE A 37 14.56 0.54 -8.04
N VAL A 38 15.19 -0.09 -9.03
CA VAL A 38 15.97 0.61 -10.06
C VAL A 38 15.12 1.45 -11.02
N ASN A 39 13.83 1.13 -11.15
CA ASN A 39 12.91 1.86 -12.02
C ASN A 39 12.14 2.98 -11.30
N THR A 40 12.39 3.20 -10.01
CA THR A 40 11.67 4.20 -9.22
C THR A 40 11.91 5.62 -9.76
N ALA A 41 10.82 6.34 -10.02
CA ALA A 41 10.84 7.76 -10.32
C ALA A 41 10.83 8.57 -9.04
N VAL A 42 11.89 9.36 -8.82
CA VAL A 42 12.00 10.22 -7.63
C VAL A 42 11.68 11.64 -8.03
N ILE A 43 10.72 12.27 -7.34
CA ILE A 43 10.10 13.51 -7.76
C ILE A 43 10.23 14.54 -6.63
N SER A 44 10.74 15.72 -6.96
CA SER A 44 10.67 16.89 -6.09
C SER A 44 10.28 18.12 -6.89
N TYR A 45 9.93 19.20 -6.22
CA TYR A 45 9.32 20.36 -6.87
C TYR A 45 9.63 21.63 -6.10
N ASP A 46 9.74 22.73 -6.86
CA ASP A 46 9.82 24.09 -6.35
C ASP A 46 8.68 24.93 -6.93
N SER A 47 8.70 26.27 -6.79
CA SER A 47 7.62 27.12 -7.30
C SER A 47 7.48 27.16 -8.82
N ARG A 48 8.46 26.65 -9.58
CA ARG A 48 8.50 26.76 -11.05
C ARG A 48 8.65 25.42 -11.75
N PHE A 49 9.28 24.44 -11.12
CA PHE A 49 9.67 23.20 -11.76
C PHE A 49 9.36 21.97 -10.92
N ILE A 50 8.93 20.91 -11.62
CA ILE A 50 8.93 19.52 -11.14
C ILE A 50 10.18 18.85 -11.67
N TYR A 51 10.95 18.25 -10.77
CA TYR A 51 12.22 17.58 -11.05
C TYR A 51 12.04 16.09 -10.89
N ILE A 52 12.56 15.30 -11.84
CA ILE A 52 12.40 13.85 -11.84
C ILE A 52 13.77 13.19 -12.04
N TRP A 53 14.19 12.38 -11.08
CA TRP A 53 15.40 11.56 -11.15
C TRP A 53 15.06 10.11 -11.47
N LYS A 54 15.95 9.48 -12.25
CA LYS A 54 16.09 8.02 -12.33
C LYS A 54 17.28 7.63 -11.45
N ILE A 55 17.23 6.44 -10.87
CA ILE A 55 18.27 5.93 -9.95
C ILE A 55 19.33 5.08 -10.65
N ASN A 56 19.05 4.55 -11.85
CA ASN A 56 20.00 3.75 -12.61
C ASN A 56 20.11 4.21 -14.09
N PRO A 57 21.13 5.01 -14.46
CA PRO A 57 22.06 5.70 -13.56
C PRO A 57 21.36 6.80 -12.75
N ILE A 58 21.97 7.22 -11.63
CA ILE A 58 21.48 8.36 -10.84
C ILE A 58 21.60 9.62 -11.69
N LYS A 59 20.47 10.14 -12.17
CA LYS A 59 20.44 11.31 -13.05
C LYS A 59 19.10 12.04 -12.99
N LEU A 60 19.16 13.37 -12.88
CA LEU A 60 18.02 14.23 -13.15
C LEU A 60 17.64 14.10 -14.63
N THR A 61 16.51 13.45 -14.89
CA THR A 61 16.06 13.11 -16.25
C THR A 61 15.12 14.18 -16.80
N PHE A 62 14.25 14.74 -15.95
CA PHE A 62 13.31 15.78 -16.37
C PHE A 62 13.33 16.98 -15.40
N LYS A 63 13.18 18.17 -15.97
CA LYS A 63 12.88 19.42 -15.29
C LYS A 63 11.70 20.08 -16.02
N ILE A 64 10.52 19.97 -15.43
CA ILE A 64 9.25 20.26 -16.10
C ILE A 64 8.69 21.57 -15.55
N PRO A 65 8.52 22.61 -16.36
CA PRO A 65 7.90 23.85 -15.89
C PRO A 65 6.43 23.62 -15.54
N HIS A 66 5.95 24.28 -14.50
CA HIS A 66 4.53 24.29 -14.11
C HIS A 66 4.10 25.66 -13.59
N ASN A 67 2.80 25.80 -13.34
CA ASN A 67 2.18 26.96 -12.70
C ASN A 67 1.40 26.59 -11.42
N LEU A 68 1.68 25.42 -10.84
CA LEU A 68 1.06 24.96 -9.59
C LEU A 68 1.54 25.76 -8.37
N ASP A 69 0.60 26.05 -7.48
CA ASP A 69 0.90 26.45 -6.11
C ASP A 69 1.31 25.21 -5.28
N ILE A 70 2.59 25.08 -4.98
CA ILE A 70 3.10 23.95 -4.19
C ILE A 70 2.72 24.15 -2.72
N LEU A 71 1.92 23.23 -2.20
CA LEU A 71 1.48 23.25 -0.81
C LEU A 71 2.62 22.85 0.15
N ASN A 72 2.61 23.43 1.36
CA ASN A 72 3.56 23.08 2.42
C ASN A 72 3.45 21.60 2.81
N GLU A 73 2.24 21.04 2.85
CA GLU A 73 2.01 19.62 3.16
C GLU A 73 2.83 18.70 2.24
N TRP A 74 2.89 18.99 0.95
CA TRP A 74 3.65 18.24 -0.05
C TRP A 74 5.17 18.39 0.13
N GLN A 75 5.63 19.47 0.76
CA GLN A 75 7.07 19.71 0.96
C GLN A 75 7.56 19.23 2.34
N SER A 76 6.64 18.92 3.26
CA SER A 76 6.96 18.61 4.65
C SER A 76 7.50 17.19 4.87
N GLY A 77 7.59 16.38 3.82
CA GLY A 77 7.93 14.96 3.89
C GLY A 77 8.35 14.39 2.53
N TRP A 78 8.65 13.10 2.54
CA TRP A 78 8.73 12.26 1.36
C TRP A 78 7.72 11.12 1.52
N TRP A 79 7.19 10.61 0.41
CA TRP A 79 6.24 9.51 0.40
C TRP A 79 6.44 8.62 -0.82
N ALA A 80 6.44 7.30 -0.60
CA ALA A 80 6.32 6.29 -1.64
C ALA A 80 4.84 6.09 -2.03
N GLY A 81 4.58 5.99 -3.34
CA GLY A 81 3.25 5.72 -3.91
C GLY A 81 2.28 6.90 -3.87
N ILE A 82 2.57 7.96 -3.10
CA ILE A 82 1.73 9.15 -3.00
C ILE A 82 2.35 10.28 -3.80
N VAL A 83 1.59 10.77 -4.77
CA VAL A 83 1.88 12.01 -5.50
C VAL A 83 0.58 12.80 -5.63
N SER A 84 0.64 14.12 -5.41
CA SER A 84 -0.52 14.99 -5.60
C SER A 84 -1.12 14.78 -7.00
N LYS A 85 -2.44 14.65 -7.08
CA LYS A 85 -3.18 14.55 -8.35
C LYS A 85 -2.86 15.72 -9.28
N GLN A 86 -2.52 16.89 -8.72
CA GLN A 86 -2.14 18.07 -9.50
C GLN A 86 -0.74 17.90 -10.12
N ILE A 87 0.25 17.46 -9.34
CA ILE A 87 1.60 17.15 -9.81
C ILE A 87 1.56 16.04 -10.88
N LYS A 88 0.76 15.00 -10.66
CA LYS A 88 0.62 13.87 -11.59
C LYS A 88 0.20 14.29 -13.01
N LYS A 89 -0.50 15.42 -13.17
CA LYS A 89 -0.90 15.94 -14.49
C LYS A 89 0.29 16.36 -15.35
N TYR A 90 1.38 16.80 -14.73
CA TYR A 90 2.60 17.29 -15.39
C TYR A 90 3.63 16.20 -15.66
N LEU A 91 3.45 15.01 -15.09
CA LEU A 91 4.41 13.93 -15.26
C LEU A 91 4.38 13.40 -16.71
N PRO A 92 5.54 13.01 -17.27
CA PRO A 92 5.62 12.38 -18.57
C PRO A 92 4.71 11.15 -18.66
N ASP A 93 4.16 10.90 -19.85
CA ASP A 93 3.30 9.74 -20.09
C ASP A 93 3.96 8.41 -19.72
N GLU A 94 5.30 8.32 -19.88
CA GLU A 94 6.09 7.15 -19.48
C GLU A 94 6.02 6.84 -17.97
N ILE A 95 5.75 7.82 -17.11
CA ILE A 95 5.59 7.63 -15.65
C ILE A 95 4.11 7.65 -15.26
N LYS A 96 3.30 8.48 -15.93
CA LYS A 96 1.90 8.70 -15.58
C LYS A 96 1.00 7.51 -15.90
N LYS A 97 1.30 6.78 -16.98
CA LYS A 97 0.47 5.68 -17.52
C LYS A 97 0.89 4.29 -17.01
N THR A 98 1.98 4.20 -16.27
CA THR A 98 2.48 2.94 -15.69
C THR A 98 1.88 2.67 -14.31
N THR A 99 1.89 1.39 -13.92
CA THR A 99 1.46 0.97 -12.59
C THR A 99 2.50 1.34 -11.53
N GLN A 100 2.07 1.39 -10.26
CA GLN A 100 2.97 1.62 -9.12
C GLN A 100 4.04 0.54 -8.94
N PHE A 101 3.86 -0.62 -9.59
CA PHE A 101 4.80 -1.73 -9.57
C PHE A 101 5.85 -1.65 -10.69
N GLU A 102 5.46 -1.13 -11.86
CA GLU A 102 6.38 -0.96 -12.99
C GLU A 102 7.31 0.24 -12.77
N ILE A 103 6.73 1.38 -12.39
CA ILE A 103 7.48 2.61 -12.07
C ILE A 103 6.93 3.15 -10.75
N PRO A 104 7.48 2.68 -9.63
CA PRO A 104 7.17 3.25 -8.33
C PRO A 104 7.51 4.73 -8.31
N ILE A 105 6.70 5.53 -7.62
CA ILE A 105 6.94 6.96 -7.46
C ILE A 105 7.30 7.23 -6.00
N ILE A 106 8.37 7.98 -5.78
CA ILE A 106 8.69 8.60 -4.50
C ILE A 106 8.62 10.10 -4.71
N SER A 107 7.83 10.83 -3.93
CA SER A 107 7.70 12.28 -4.07
C SER A 107 7.86 13.01 -2.74
N GLY A 108 8.44 14.22 -2.76
CA GLY A 108 8.64 14.99 -1.54
C GLY A 108 9.31 16.34 -1.78
N GLY A 109 9.44 17.11 -0.70
CA GLY A 109 10.07 18.43 -0.72
C GLY A 109 11.59 18.37 -0.90
N PHE A 110 12.16 19.50 -1.34
CA PHE A 110 13.60 19.71 -1.27
C PHE A 110 14.09 19.87 0.17
N LEU A 111 15.41 19.73 0.39
CA LEU A 111 16.04 19.83 1.71
C LEU A 111 15.60 21.08 2.48
N THR A 112 15.66 22.24 1.82
CA THR A 112 15.37 23.53 2.44
C THR A 112 13.90 23.63 2.92
N PRO A 113 12.89 23.43 2.05
CA PRO A 113 11.49 23.39 2.50
C PRO A 113 11.22 22.32 3.56
N PHE A 114 11.77 21.11 3.39
CA PHE A 114 11.57 20.00 4.33
C PHE A 114 12.02 20.37 5.74
N ILE A 115 13.28 20.81 5.91
CA ILE A 115 13.83 21.13 7.23
C ILE A 115 13.08 22.31 7.86
N THR A 116 12.78 23.36 7.08
CA THR A 116 12.08 24.53 7.60
C THR A 116 10.68 24.15 8.09
N LEU A 117 9.91 23.40 7.31
CA LEU A 117 8.57 22.95 7.70
C LEU A 117 8.61 21.97 8.87
N GLN A 118 9.64 21.15 8.99
CA GLN A 118 9.81 20.25 10.14
C GLN A 118 10.15 21.02 11.41
N LYS A 119 10.95 22.09 11.34
CA LYS A 119 11.24 22.95 12.49
C LYS A 119 10.03 23.75 12.99
N GLU A 120 9.07 24.02 12.12
CA GLU A 120 7.80 24.67 12.48
C GLU A 120 6.83 23.74 13.21
N LYS A 121 7.00 22.41 13.07
CA LYS A 121 6.24 21.45 13.87
C LYS A 121 6.78 21.52 15.29
N ASP A 122 6.01 22.08 16.21
CA ASP A 122 6.34 22.24 17.63
C ASP A 122 6.43 20.88 18.34
N VAL A 123 7.50 20.15 18.05
CA VAL A 123 7.77 18.79 18.51
C VAL A 123 9.13 18.80 19.22
N SER A 124 9.09 18.58 20.53
CA SER A 124 10.21 18.71 21.48
C SER A 124 11.48 17.90 21.16
N ALA A 125 11.46 17.00 20.18
CA ALA A 125 12.61 16.21 19.74
C ALA A 125 12.43 15.76 18.29
N ASN A 126 12.11 16.69 17.38
CA ASN A 126 11.88 16.34 15.99
C ASN A 126 13.16 15.79 15.31
N PRO A 127 13.20 14.51 14.89
CA PRO A 127 14.39 13.94 14.27
C PRO A 127 14.57 14.38 12.81
N TYR A 128 13.60 15.09 12.23
CA TYR A 128 13.55 15.44 10.80
C TYR A 128 14.04 16.86 10.48
N ILE A 129 14.90 17.43 11.31
CA ILE A 129 15.35 18.84 11.19
C ILE A 129 16.78 19.01 10.67
N THR A 130 17.43 17.91 10.25
CA THR A 130 18.81 17.90 9.76
C THR A 130 18.94 17.37 8.33
N GLU A 131 20.07 17.61 7.69
CA GLU A 131 20.34 17.10 6.34
C GLU A 131 20.44 15.57 6.32
N GLU A 132 21.02 14.97 7.35
CA GLU A 132 21.08 13.52 7.52
C GLU A 132 19.69 12.91 7.63
N SER A 133 18.79 13.56 8.36
CA SER A 133 17.40 13.11 8.48
C SER A 133 16.65 13.17 7.15
N TYR A 134 16.92 14.20 6.33
CA TYR A 134 16.36 14.31 4.99
C TYR A 134 16.85 13.17 4.09
N LEU A 135 18.16 12.92 4.06
CA LEU A 135 18.77 11.83 3.31
C LEU A 135 18.22 10.47 3.77
N ALA A 136 18.10 10.25 5.07
CA ALA A 136 17.51 9.05 5.65
C ALA A 136 16.04 8.88 5.26
N THR A 137 15.27 9.96 5.15
CA THR A 137 13.86 9.92 4.73
C THR A 137 13.75 9.50 3.25
N VAL A 138 14.61 10.01 2.36
CA VAL A 138 14.67 9.52 0.97
C VAL A 138 14.95 8.02 0.93
N VAL A 139 15.92 7.53 1.72
CA VAL A 139 16.24 6.09 1.80
C VAL A 139 15.08 5.28 2.40
N HIS A 140 14.37 5.82 3.38
CA HIS A 140 13.19 5.21 4.00
C HIS A 140 12.09 4.90 2.97
N GLU A 141 11.79 5.86 2.09
CA GLU A 141 10.77 5.66 1.04
C GLU A 141 11.17 4.55 0.06
N PHE A 142 12.46 4.38 -0.23
CA PHE A 142 12.93 3.22 -0.99
C PHE A 142 12.72 1.90 -0.24
N GLY A 143 12.75 1.91 1.08
CA GLY A 143 12.33 0.80 1.93
C GLY A 143 10.88 0.38 1.66
N HIS A 144 9.96 1.35 1.62
CA HIS A 144 8.56 1.10 1.25
C HIS A 144 8.43 0.55 -0.17
N VAL A 145 9.08 1.15 -1.16
CA VAL A 145 9.05 0.65 -2.54
C VAL A 145 9.57 -0.78 -2.63
N TYR A 146 10.72 -1.06 -1.99
CA TYR A 146 11.33 -2.39 -2.00
C TYR A 146 10.42 -3.43 -1.34
N TRP A 147 9.83 -3.10 -0.18
CA TRP A 147 8.87 -3.95 0.51
C TRP A 147 7.65 -4.26 -0.35
N ASN A 148 7.04 -3.23 -0.93
CA ASN A 148 5.84 -3.36 -1.78
C ASN A 148 6.14 -4.21 -3.04
N ASN A 149 7.37 -4.19 -3.53
CA ASN A 149 7.82 -5.01 -4.67
C ASN A 149 8.08 -6.48 -4.35
N PHE A 150 8.17 -6.88 -3.07
CA PHE A 150 8.18 -8.30 -2.76
C PHE A 150 6.81 -8.92 -2.83
N LYS A 151 5.74 -8.12 -2.75
CA LYS A 151 4.36 -8.60 -2.76
C LYS A 151 4.17 -9.75 -1.76
N LEU A 152 4.82 -9.71 -0.59
CA LEU A 152 4.81 -10.80 0.42
C LEU A 152 3.49 -10.95 1.17
N TRP A 153 2.44 -10.31 0.67
CA TRP A 153 1.08 -10.46 1.16
C TRP A 153 0.55 -11.77 0.59
N TRP A 154 -0.11 -12.60 1.39
CA TRP A 154 -0.74 -13.83 0.91
C TRP A 154 -1.74 -13.57 -0.23
N GLN A 155 -2.27 -12.34 -0.29
CA GLN A 155 -3.09 -11.82 -1.38
C GLN A 155 -2.34 -11.59 -2.71
N SER A 156 -1.05 -11.82 -2.82
CA SER A 156 -0.33 -11.78 -4.12
C SER A 156 -0.30 -13.14 -4.82
N ASN A 157 -0.70 -14.21 -4.13
CA ASN A 157 -0.76 -15.54 -4.71
C ASN A 157 -2.14 -15.81 -5.27
N LYS A 158 -2.29 -15.59 -6.59
CA LYS A 158 -3.57 -15.78 -7.30
C LYS A 158 -4.21 -17.14 -6.99
N LYS A 159 -3.41 -18.21 -6.91
CA LYS A 159 -3.93 -19.55 -6.64
C LYS A 159 -4.54 -19.65 -5.24
N VAL A 160 -3.84 -19.11 -4.23
CA VAL A 160 -4.32 -19.08 -2.85
C VAL A 160 -5.56 -18.19 -2.73
N ASN A 161 -5.59 -17.02 -3.38
CA ASN A 161 -6.75 -16.13 -3.38
C ASN A 161 -7.97 -16.79 -3.98
N LEU A 162 -7.82 -17.41 -5.15
CA LEU A 162 -8.91 -18.11 -5.81
C LEU A 162 -9.41 -19.31 -4.99
N ASP A 163 -8.54 -19.98 -4.23
CA ASP A 163 -8.94 -21.06 -3.33
C ASP A 163 -9.79 -20.53 -2.15
N TYR A 164 -9.39 -19.40 -1.54
CA TYR A 164 -10.21 -18.74 -0.50
C TYR A 164 -11.56 -18.26 -1.05
N ILE A 165 -11.56 -17.60 -2.21
CA ILE A 165 -12.76 -17.11 -2.87
C ILE A 165 -13.72 -18.27 -3.18
N GLN A 166 -13.20 -19.35 -3.79
CA GLN A 166 -14.01 -20.53 -4.12
C GLN A 166 -14.55 -21.22 -2.86
N THR A 167 -13.71 -21.34 -1.82
CA THR A 167 -14.13 -21.87 -0.53
C THR A 167 -15.33 -21.11 0.02
N ALA A 168 -15.29 -19.77 0.00
CA ALA A 168 -16.43 -18.98 0.47
C ALA A 168 -17.69 -19.20 -0.38
N ILE A 169 -17.58 -19.26 -1.71
CA ILE A 169 -18.71 -19.57 -2.62
C ILE A 169 -19.37 -20.91 -2.21
N ASP A 170 -18.57 -21.96 -2.02
CA ASP A 170 -19.06 -23.28 -1.67
C ASP A 170 -19.78 -23.27 -0.30
N LEU A 171 -19.22 -22.52 0.67
CA LEU A 171 -19.78 -22.38 2.01
C LEU A 171 -21.09 -21.59 2.05
N TYR A 172 -21.24 -20.55 1.22
CA TYR A 172 -22.50 -19.83 1.09
C TYR A 172 -23.55 -20.66 0.35
N SER A 173 -23.15 -21.42 -0.67
CA SER A 173 -24.07 -22.16 -1.55
C SER A 173 -24.55 -23.48 -0.96
N SER A 174 -23.66 -24.24 -0.33
CA SER A 174 -23.92 -25.63 0.09
C SER A 174 -23.71 -25.87 1.59
N GLY A 175 -23.14 -24.91 2.31
CA GLY A 175 -22.73 -25.08 3.71
C GLY A 175 -21.55 -26.04 3.91
N LYS A 176 -20.96 -26.54 2.83
CA LYS A 176 -19.80 -27.44 2.84
C LYS A 176 -18.71 -26.88 1.93
N SER A 177 -17.46 -27.19 2.23
CA SER A 177 -16.33 -26.88 1.34
C SER A 177 -15.52 -28.14 1.09
N SER A 178 -15.03 -28.29 -0.15
CA SER A 178 -14.16 -29.40 -0.56
C SER A 178 -12.69 -29.23 -0.16
N SER A 179 -12.25 -28.06 0.31
CA SER A 179 -10.82 -27.71 0.47
C SER A 179 -10.41 -27.15 1.83
N LEU A 180 -11.30 -27.12 2.84
CA LEU A 180 -10.95 -26.63 4.18
C LEU A 180 -9.92 -27.52 4.90
N SER A 181 -8.65 -27.29 4.62
CA SER A 181 -7.53 -27.70 5.46
C SER A 181 -7.64 -26.97 6.80
N LYS A 182 -7.76 -27.70 7.91
CA LYS A 182 -7.71 -27.15 9.28
C LYS A 182 -6.41 -26.39 9.60
N ASN A 183 -5.38 -26.55 8.76
CA ASN A 183 -4.07 -25.94 8.94
C ASN A 183 -3.86 -24.65 8.12
N ASN A 184 -4.80 -24.26 7.26
CA ASN A 184 -4.75 -22.98 6.55
C ASN A 184 -5.37 -21.89 7.44
N LEU A 185 -4.68 -21.54 8.52
CA LEU A 185 -5.03 -20.37 9.32
C LEU A 185 -5.04 -19.15 8.40
N ILE A 186 -6.18 -18.46 8.32
CA ILE A 186 -6.26 -17.19 7.63
C ILE A 186 -5.34 -16.23 8.38
N HIS A 187 -4.21 -15.88 7.77
CA HIS A 187 -3.28 -14.91 8.33
C HIS A 187 -3.82 -13.50 8.13
N ILE A 188 -4.57 -12.99 9.10
CA ILE A 188 -5.08 -11.63 9.06
C ILE A 188 -4.03 -10.69 9.66
N SER A 189 -3.33 -9.96 8.82
CA SER A 189 -2.13 -9.19 9.17
C SER A 189 -2.39 -7.75 9.63
N SER A 190 -3.66 -7.31 9.75
CA SER A 190 -4.00 -5.93 10.13
C SER A 190 -5.20 -5.85 11.08
N PRO A 191 -5.06 -5.17 12.23
CA PRO A 191 -6.15 -4.89 13.15
C PRO A 191 -7.35 -4.16 12.51
N THR A 192 -7.09 -3.29 11.52
CA THR A 192 -8.16 -2.55 10.83
C THR A 192 -9.09 -3.49 10.06
N TYR A 193 -8.53 -4.48 9.36
CA TYR A 193 -9.33 -5.45 8.59
C TYR A 193 -9.93 -6.53 9.48
N LEU A 194 -9.30 -6.83 10.61
CA LEU A 194 -9.92 -7.65 11.66
C LEU A 194 -11.21 -7.02 12.18
N GLY A 195 -11.26 -5.69 12.32
CA GLY A 195 -12.47 -4.97 12.72
C GLY A 195 -13.65 -5.25 11.79
N GLU A 196 -13.42 -5.18 10.48
CA GLU A 196 -14.46 -5.45 9.46
C GLU A 196 -14.89 -6.92 9.45
N VAL A 197 -13.93 -7.85 9.55
CA VAL A 197 -14.23 -9.29 9.67
C VAL A 197 -15.07 -9.56 10.93
N PHE A 198 -14.72 -8.93 12.06
CA PHE A 198 -15.46 -9.08 13.31
C PHE A 198 -16.89 -8.54 13.18
N ALA A 199 -17.04 -7.33 12.61
CA ALA A 199 -18.34 -6.70 12.38
C ALA A 199 -19.24 -7.57 11.49
N PHE A 200 -18.71 -8.07 10.37
CA PHE A 200 -19.42 -9.01 9.50
C PHE A 200 -19.82 -10.29 10.26
N CYS A 201 -18.91 -10.91 11.02
CA CYS A 201 -19.24 -12.12 11.79
C CYS A 201 -20.36 -11.86 12.81
N THR A 202 -20.34 -10.71 13.48
CA THR A 202 -21.42 -10.28 14.38
C THR A 202 -22.74 -10.09 13.65
N GLU A 203 -22.76 -9.39 12.52
CA GLU A 203 -23.95 -9.21 11.69
C GLU A 203 -24.50 -10.55 11.19
N TYR A 204 -23.62 -11.43 10.71
CA TYR A 204 -24.00 -12.71 10.16
C TYR A 204 -24.58 -13.64 11.24
N CYS A 205 -23.93 -13.77 12.40
CA CYS A 205 -24.44 -14.55 13.53
C CYS A 205 -25.75 -13.99 14.07
N SER A 206 -25.86 -12.68 14.25
CA SER A 206 -27.12 -12.06 14.71
C SER A 206 -28.25 -12.25 13.71
N SER A 207 -27.97 -12.18 12.41
CA SER A 207 -28.93 -12.51 11.36
C SER A 207 -29.35 -13.96 11.39
N GLU A 208 -28.43 -14.88 11.67
CA GLU A 208 -28.75 -16.30 11.82
C GLU A 208 -29.65 -16.58 13.03
N PHE A 209 -29.38 -15.95 14.17
CA PHE A 209 -30.13 -16.17 15.41
C PHE A 209 -31.49 -15.45 15.43
N PHE A 210 -31.53 -14.20 14.98
CA PHE A 210 -32.68 -13.33 15.19
C PHE A 210 -33.44 -13.01 13.90
N TRP A 211 -32.79 -13.01 12.73
CA TRP A 211 -33.40 -12.57 11.46
C TRP A 211 -33.10 -13.51 10.28
N PRO A 212 -33.64 -14.75 10.25
CA PRO A 212 -33.30 -15.74 9.22
C PRO A 212 -33.57 -15.28 7.78
N LYS A 213 -34.61 -14.46 7.56
CA LYS A 213 -34.88 -13.85 6.25
C LYS A 213 -33.80 -12.84 5.83
N HIS A 214 -33.19 -12.14 6.79
CA HIS A 214 -32.06 -11.25 6.53
C HIS A 214 -30.80 -12.06 6.18
N LYS A 215 -30.51 -13.12 6.94
CA LYS A 215 -29.40 -14.04 6.64
C LYS A 215 -29.47 -14.58 5.21
N GLN A 216 -30.65 -15.03 4.75
CA GLN A 216 -30.84 -15.48 3.37
C GLN A 216 -30.54 -14.40 2.31
N LYS A 217 -30.76 -13.11 2.64
CA LYS A 217 -30.40 -11.99 1.76
C LYS A 217 -28.89 -11.74 1.78
N ILE A 218 -28.25 -11.82 2.94
CA ILE A 218 -26.78 -11.74 3.06
C ILE A 218 -26.14 -12.86 2.23
N ASP A 219 -26.61 -14.10 2.35
CA ASP A 219 -26.07 -15.24 1.60
C ASP A 219 -26.15 -15.01 0.07
N LYS A 220 -27.30 -14.55 -0.42
CA LYS A 220 -27.50 -14.23 -1.85
C LYS A 220 -26.62 -13.08 -2.33
N TYR A 221 -26.54 -12.01 -1.54
CA TYR A 221 -25.69 -10.86 -1.83
C TYR A 221 -24.21 -11.28 -1.87
N ALA A 222 -23.76 -12.04 -0.87
CA ALA A 222 -22.40 -12.50 -0.75
C ALA A 222 -21.98 -13.37 -1.94
N ILE A 223 -22.81 -14.32 -2.37
CA ILE A 223 -22.52 -15.15 -3.56
C ILE A 223 -22.30 -14.25 -4.78
N SER A 224 -23.25 -13.35 -5.08
CA SER A 224 -23.15 -12.45 -6.24
C SER A 224 -21.89 -11.60 -6.21
N GLN A 225 -21.50 -11.09 -5.03
CA GLN A 225 -20.29 -10.28 -4.88
C GLN A 225 -19.03 -11.14 -5.04
N ILE A 226 -18.96 -12.30 -4.38
CA ILE A 226 -17.78 -13.16 -4.38
C ILE A 226 -17.53 -13.75 -5.78
N GLU A 227 -18.58 -14.08 -6.54
CA GLU A 227 -18.44 -14.50 -7.95
C GLU A 227 -17.84 -13.41 -8.83
N LYS A 228 -18.24 -12.15 -8.62
CA LYS A 228 -17.65 -11.00 -9.31
C LYS A 228 -16.17 -10.86 -8.95
N ILE A 229 -15.82 -10.94 -7.67
CA ILE A 229 -14.42 -10.91 -7.19
C ILE A 229 -13.61 -12.04 -7.83
N ALA A 230 -14.17 -13.25 -7.90
CA ALA A 230 -13.53 -14.42 -8.50
C ALA A 230 -13.21 -14.20 -9.99
N HIS A 231 -14.15 -13.60 -10.72
CA HIS A 231 -13.98 -13.29 -12.13
C HIS A 231 -12.86 -12.24 -12.34
N GLU A 232 -12.91 -11.14 -11.59
CA GLU A 232 -11.92 -10.07 -11.68
C GLU A 232 -10.52 -10.54 -11.29
N GLU A 233 -10.38 -11.33 -10.22
CA GLU A 233 -9.09 -11.87 -9.77
C GLU A 233 -8.43 -12.78 -10.81
N LYS A 234 -9.22 -13.58 -11.53
CA LYS A 234 -8.71 -14.44 -12.61
C LYS A 234 -8.06 -13.61 -13.73
N LEU A 235 -8.67 -12.47 -14.07
CA LEU A 235 -8.23 -11.59 -15.14
C LEU A 235 -7.00 -10.75 -14.78
N LYS A 236 -6.76 -10.46 -13.50
CA LYS A 236 -5.65 -9.59 -13.08
C LYS A 236 -4.28 -10.24 -13.21
N ASP A 237 -3.26 -9.50 -13.63
CA ASP A 237 -1.86 -9.91 -13.45
C ASP A 237 -1.34 -9.40 -12.12
N LEU A 238 -1.27 -10.27 -11.11
CA LEU A 238 -0.81 -9.88 -9.77
C LEU A 238 0.67 -9.47 -9.73
N ASN A 239 1.44 -9.66 -10.81
CA ASN A 239 2.78 -9.08 -10.95
C ASN A 239 2.77 -7.59 -11.21
N THR A 240 1.66 -7.03 -11.72
CA THR A 240 1.54 -5.61 -12.09
C THR A 240 0.29 -4.93 -11.52
N GLN A 241 -0.58 -5.68 -10.84
CA GLN A 241 -1.85 -5.21 -10.29
C GLN A 241 -2.08 -5.72 -8.86
N ASP A 242 -2.81 -4.95 -8.06
CA ASP A 242 -3.28 -5.36 -6.73
C ASP A 242 -4.38 -6.41 -6.84
N SER A 243 -4.46 -7.34 -5.89
CA SER A 243 -5.52 -8.36 -5.86
C SER A 243 -6.90 -7.74 -5.59
N THR A 244 -7.98 -8.28 -6.16
CA THR A 244 -9.34 -7.90 -5.74
C THR A 244 -9.67 -8.38 -4.33
N PHE A 245 -8.97 -9.40 -3.86
CA PHE A 245 -9.10 -9.92 -2.49
C PHE A 245 -8.24 -9.15 -1.49
N GLU A 246 -7.56 -8.09 -1.92
CA GLU A 246 -6.81 -7.24 -1.00
C GLU A 246 -7.77 -6.39 -0.14
N PRO A 247 -7.66 -6.45 1.20
CA PRO A 247 -8.60 -5.77 2.09
C PRO A 247 -8.55 -4.23 2.00
N THR A 248 -7.47 -3.66 1.47
CA THR A 248 -7.33 -2.23 1.15
C THR A 248 -8.23 -1.82 -0.02
N THR A 249 -8.55 -2.74 -0.93
CA THR A 249 -9.37 -2.48 -2.13
C THR A 249 -10.84 -2.42 -1.76
N ASN A 250 -11.31 -3.41 -0.99
CA ASN A 250 -12.65 -3.41 -0.40
C ASN A 250 -12.68 -4.29 0.86
N SER A 251 -12.75 -3.66 2.03
CA SER A 251 -12.75 -4.35 3.32
C SER A 251 -13.99 -5.21 3.54
N HIS A 252 -15.16 -4.79 3.03
CA HIS A 252 -16.41 -5.54 3.17
C HIS A 252 -16.36 -6.84 2.36
N ASP A 253 -15.91 -6.76 1.11
CA ASP A 253 -15.77 -7.92 0.22
C ASP A 253 -14.78 -8.96 0.80
N TYR A 254 -13.67 -8.47 1.36
CA TYR A 254 -12.73 -9.29 2.11
C TYR A 254 -13.39 -9.97 3.33
N ALA A 255 -14.19 -9.23 4.09
CA ALA A 255 -14.88 -9.73 5.27
C ALA A 255 -15.95 -10.78 4.96
N LEU A 256 -16.67 -10.66 3.83
CA LEU A 256 -17.61 -11.69 3.35
C LEU A 256 -16.91 -13.04 3.17
N ILE A 257 -15.73 -13.05 2.55
CA ILE A 257 -14.97 -14.28 2.28
C ILE A 257 -14.36 -14.83 3.57
N VAL A 258 -13.55 -14.01 4.24
CA VAL A 258 -12.77 -14.44 5.42
C VAL A 258 -13.67 -14.75 6.60
N GLY A 259 -14.69 -13.92 6.84
CA GLY A 259 -15.62 -14.12 7.94
C GLY A 259 -16.45 -15.39 7.76
N LYS A 260 -16.92 -15.68 6.54
CA LYS A 260 -17.67 -16.93 6.29
C LYS A 260 -16.82 -18.18 6.55
N ILE A 261 -15.56 -18.16 6.11
CA ILE A 261 -14.62 -19.25 6.35
C ILE A 261 -14.34 -19.40 7.84
N LEU A 262 -14.07 -18.30 8.54
CA LEU A 262 -13.82 -18.28 9.97
C LEU A 262 -15.00 -18.84 10.76
N LEU A 263 -16.22 -18.34 10.50
CA LEU A 263 -17.44 -18.82 11.16
C LEU A 263 -17.67 -20.32 10.93
N THR A 264 -17.27 -20.84 9.78
CA THR A 264 -17.39 -22.27 9.49
C THR A 264 -16.32 -23.10 10.22
N GLN A 265 -15.07 -22.61 10.28
CA GLN A 265 -13.97 -23.31 10.95
C GLN A 265 -14.09 -23.25 12.48
N PHE A 266 -14.62 -22.15 13.02
CA PHE A 266 -14.66 -21.82 14.44
C PHE A 266 -16.08 -21.42 14.91
N PRO A 267 -17.11 -22.24 14.69
CA PRO A 267 -18.51 -21.84 14.84
C PRO A 267 -18.88 -21.36 16.26
N THR A 268 -18.20 -21.85 17.28
CA THR A 268 -18.48 -21.53 18.69
C THR A 268 -17.41 -20.68 19.37
N ASN A 269 -16.28 -20.44 18.71
CA ASN A 269 -15.10 -19.82 19.32
C ASN A 269 -14.39 -18.81 18.41
N TRP A 270 -14.98 -18.44 17.27
CA TRP A 270 -14.40 -17.46 16.33
C TRP A 270 -14.01 -16.13 17.00
N THR A 271 -14.77 -15.67 18.01
CA THR A 271 -14.44 -14.46 18.77
C THR A 271 -13.09 -14.59 19.45
N SER A 272 -12.88 -15.67 20.21
CA SER A 272 -11.61 -15.95 20.87
C SER A 272 -10.45 -16.19 19.89
N THR A 273 -10.74 -16.75 18.71
CA THR A 273 -9.76 -16.95 17.64
C THR A 273 -9.27 -15.60 17.08
N LEU A 274 -10.16 -14.63 16.87
CA LEU A 274 -9.79 -13.29 16.36
C LEU A 274 -9.15 -12.39 17.42
N THR A 275 -9.53 -12.53 18.69
CA THR A 275 -9.02 -11.68 19.77
C THR A 275 -7.75 -12.22 20.43
N ARG A 276 -7.22 -13.37 19.96
CA ARG A 276 -5.98 -13.92 20.50
C ARG A 276 -4.82 -12.98 20.15
N PRO A 277 -4.01 -12.53 21.13
CA PRO A 277 -2.83 -11.72 20.82
C PRO A 277 -1.92 -12.48 19.85
N LEU A 278 -1.48 -11.81 18.79
CA LEU A 278 -0.41 -12.31 17.92
C LEU A 278 0.88 -12.34 18.76
N ILE A 279 1.16 -13.48 19.38
CA ILE A 279 2.47 -13.72 19.99
C ILE A 279 3.41 -14.01 18.81
N PHE A 280 4.28 -13.06 18.50
CA PHE A 280 5.40 -13.30 17.59
C PHE A 280 6.34 -14.29 18.30
N THR A 281 6.28 -15.56 17.92
CA THR A 281 7.24 -16.60 18.29
C THR A 281 8.31 -16.74 17.22
#